data_AF-A0A1P8FM71-F1
#
_entry.id   AF-A0A1P8FM71-F1
#
_cell.length_a   1.000
_cell.length_b   1.000
_cell.length_c   1.000
_cell.angle_alpha   90.00
_cell.angle_beta   90.00
_cell.angle_gamma   90.00
#
_symmetry.space_group_name_H-M   'P 1'
#
loop_
_entity.id
_entity.type
_entity.pdbx_description
1 polymer ?
#
loop_
_entity_poly.entity_id
_entity_poly.type
_entity_poly.pdbx_seq_one_letter_code
_entity_poly.pdbx_strand_id
1 'polypeptide(L)'
;METKVPTTDLRVGMFVADLDRPWVDTPFLLQGFLIEDDEQIRELQQHCAYVIVDRSKSLGDEYAAAELPGAQALPRATSGAPGAPPKPQVETSPVPARAEPPPRVASKPADSRVTNLEDILRSGAGSRSHVPPPPGQPGAEDEGPGVVGRVLGSFKGLFKRRSAKDEAEAAPVPPPQPEETPQELAARAALLPPGMQVQTYRDQVPVEVEVVRAREVLDRTDEVLDKLVIDIRGGHLLEIEEVEEVVNDMVESIVRNPDALMWVARLREQDITTYGHSLQVAVYLTAFGRQLGFPKPQLSLLGQVGLLLDIGKIKLPRELLEKEGKLTAEEFALAKEHVAFGLEILSSTPNFHPEVIEGIGHHHERINGSGYPAGLQGTDISLFGRMAGIADCFAAITKRRPYAEAVSSYEAMRSLSGWAGDFFQEALVQQFISSVGVFPVGSLIELSTGEVAIVVAHNKVRRLKPRVLVVTGPDKAPAGFPSLVDLLYDPKTANEQPIFIRRGLAAGAFGLDLKDFYLA
;
A
#
# COMPACT_ATOMS: atom_id res chain seq x y z
N MET A 1 11.34 32.54 -4.06
CA MET A 1 11.12 33.74 -4.91
C MET A 1 11.20 33.25 -6.35
N GLU A 2 10.04 32.98 -6.93
CA GLU A 2 9.94 32.30 -8.22
C GLU A 2 10.18 33.28 -9.37
N THR A 3 11.12 32.92 -10.25
CA THR A 3 11.51 33.76 -11.38
C THR A 3 11.42 32.95 -12.66
N LYS A 4 10.82 33.53 -13.70
CA LYS A 4 10.83 32.94 -15.03
C LYS A 4 12.23 33.07 -15.64
N VAL A 5 12.86 31.95 -15.96
CA VAL A 5 14.22 31.87 -16.51
C VAL A 5 14.17 31.12 -17.85
N PRO A 6 14.72 31.69 -18.94
CA PRO A 6 14.88 30.97 -20.20
C PRO A 6 15.74 29.71 -20.01
N THR A 7 15.42 28.62 -20.71
CA THR A 7 16.16 27.36 -20.53
C THR A 7 17.63 27.45 -20.94
N THR A 8 18.01 28.43 -21.77
CA THR A 8 19.41 28.74 -22.13
C THR A 8 20.24 29.29 -20.97
N ASP A 9 19.58 29.86 -19.95
CA ASP A 9 20.23 30.56 -18.85
C ASP A 9 20.28 29.70 -17.57
N LEU A 10 19.77 28.46 -17.65
CA LEU A 10 19.80 27.51 -16.55
C LEU A 10 21.21 27.05 -16.25
N ARG A 11 21.46 26.81 -14.96
CA ARG A 11 22.74 26.31 -14.45
C ARG A 11 22.50 25.23 -13.41
N VAL A 12 23.48 24.35 -13.27
CA VAL A 12 23.55 23.39 -12.17
C VAL A 12 23.51 24.15 -10.85
N GLY A 13 22.64 23.71 -9.94
CA GLY A 13 22.31 24.39 -8.69
C GLY A 13 20.99 25.17 -8.74
N MET A 14 20.36 25.40 -9.90
CA MET A 14 19.04 26.05 -9.94
C MET A 14 17.89 25.06 -9.66
N PHE A 15 16.91 25.46 -8.84
CA PHE A 15 15.72 24.67 -8.56
C PHE A 15 14.57 25.07 -9.49
N VAL A 16 14.18 24.18 -10.38
CA VAL A 16 13.06 24.39 -11.31
C VAL A 16 11.77 23.99 -10.59
N ALA A 17 10.93 24.97 -10.27
CA ALA A 17 9.68 24.79 -9.55
C ALA A 17 8.47 24.56 -10.48
N ASP A 18 8.51 25.10 -11.70
CA ASP A 18 7.44 24.91 -12.69
C ASP A 18 7.95 25.04 -14.14
N LEU A 19 7.18 24.54 -15.11
CA LEU A 19 7.53 24.54 -16.54
C LEU A 19 6.58 25.42 -17.35
N ASP A 20 6.92 25.71 -18.61
CA ASP A 20 6.02 26.43 -19.52
C ASP A 20 4.87 25.58 -20.10
N ARG A 21 4.72 24.36 -19.61
CA ARG A 21 3.76 23.34 -20.05
C ARG A 21 3.49 22.32 -18.93
N PRO A 22 2.44 21.49 -19.04
CA PRO A 22 2.19 20.40 -18.10
C PRO A 22 3.39 19.46 -17.96
N TRP A 23 3.73 19.10 -16.72
CA TRP A 23 4.86 18.21 -16.41
C TRP A 23 4.72 16.83 -17.08
N VAL A 24 3.48 16.34 -17.21
CA VAL A 24 3.13 15.10 -17.92
C VAL A 24 3.54 15.06 -19.40
N ASP A 25 3.76 16.23 -20.01
CA ASP A 25 4.22 16.36 -21.41
C ASP A 25 5.75 16.41 -21.52
N THR A 26 6.45 16.22 -20.40
CA THR A 26 7.92 16.29 -20.27
C THR A 26 8.46 15.02 -19.58
N PRO A 27 9.75 14.68 -19.76
CA PRO A 27 10.33 13.46 -19.18
C PRO A 27 10.64 13.55 -17.67
N PHE A 28 10.24 14.62 -16.98
CA PHE A 28 10.53 14.84 -15.56
C PHE A 28 9.46 14.18 -14.67
N LEU A 29 9.88 13.27 -13.78
CA LEU A 29 9.03 12.41 -12.95
C LEU A 29 8.47 13.07 -11.68
N LEU A 30 8.89 14.30 -11.38
CA LEU A 30 8.53 15.04 -10.17
C LEU A 30 8.23 16.48 -10.54
N GLN A 31 7.18 17.05 -9.97
CA GLN A 31 6.96 18.50 -9.97
C GLN A 31 7.97 19.15 -9.03
N GLY A 32 8.91 19.90 -9.61
CA GLY A 32 9.93 20.59 -8.83
C GLY A 32 11.20 19.76 -8.61
N PHE A 33 12.33 20.18 -9.16
CA PHE A 33 13.61 19.50 -8.93
C PHE A 33 14.82 20.44 -9.01
N LEU A 34 15.91 20.06 -8.36
CA LEU A 34 17.18 20.75 -8.46
C LEU A 34 17.94 20.26 -9.70
N ILE A 35 18.48 21.19 -10.49
CA ILE A 35 19.39 20.86 -11.58
C ILE A 35 20.74 20.45 -10.97
N GLU A 36 21.07 19.17 -11.03
CA GLU A 36 22.29 18.56 -10.49
C GLU A 36 23.36 18.35 -11.58
N ASP A 37 22.96 18.32 -12.86
CA ASP A 37 23.87 18.14 -13.98
C ASP A 37 23.45 18.87 -15.27
N ASP A 38 24.39 18.97 -16.21
CA ASP A 38 24.16 19.61 -17.52
C ASP A 38 23.22 18.81 -18.43
N GLU A 39 22.93 17.55 -18.11
CA GLU A 39 22.02 16.72 -18.90
C GLU A 39 20.57 17.13 -18.67
N GLN A 40 20.21 17.42 -17.42
CA GLN A 40 18.91 17.98 -17.05
C GLN A 40 18.68 19.35 -17.69
N ILE A 41 19.71 20.19 -17.81
CA ILE A 41 19.63 21.47 -18.53
C ILE A 41 19.30 21.23 -20.01
N ARG A 42 19.99 20.27 -20.66
CA ARG A 42 19.75 19.93 -22.06
C ARG A 42 18.33 19.40 -22.29
N GLU A 43 17.79 18.62 -21.36
CA GLU A 43 16.41 18.14 -21.44
C GLU A 43 15.40 19.27 -21.26
N LEU A 44 15.62 20.16 -20.29
CA LEU A 44 14.77 21.34 -20.11
C LEU A 44 14.79 22.23 -21.37
N GLN A 45 15.95 22.40 -22.01
CA GLN A 45 16.08 23.15 -23.28
C GLN A 45 15.37 22.48 -24.47
N GLN A 46 15.28 21.15 -24.49
CA GLN A 46 14.60 20.42 -25.55
C GLN A 46 13.08 20.47 -25.42
N HIS A 47 12.58 20.51 -24.19
CA HIS A 47 11.15 20.41 -23.92
C HIS A 47 10.50 21.75 -23.56
N CYS A 48 11.23 22.71 -23.01
CA CYS A 48 10.68 23.97 -22.51
C CYS A 48 11.43 25.17 -23.11
N ALA A 49 10.71 26.24 -23.44
CA ALA A 49 11.32 27.51 -23.84
C ALA A 49 11.79 28.29 -22.60
N TYR A 50 11.05 28.18 -21.50
CA TYR A 50 11.41 28.75 -20.20
C TYR A 50 10.88 27.88 -19.07
N VAL A 51 11.41 28.11 -17.88
CA VAL A 51 10.97 27.47 -16.65
C VAL A 51 10.84 28.48 -15.53
N ILE A 52 10.14 28.14 -14.46
CA ILE A 52 10.06 28.93 -13.24
C ILE A 52 11.10 28.36 -12.27
N VAL A 53 12.09 29.17 -11.93
CA VAL A 53 13.16 28.81 -10.97
C VAL A 53 12.82 29.41 -9.61
N ASP A 54 12.76 28.58 -8.58
CA ASP A 54 12.67 29.04 -7.20
C ASP A 54 14.07 29.29 -6.63
N ARG A 55 14.44 30.56 -6.58
CA ARG A 55 15.76 31.00 -6.09
C ARG A 55 15.99 30.72 -4.60
N SER A 56 14.94 30.55 -3.79
CA SER A 56 15.11 30.19 -2.37
C SER A 56 15.46 28.71 -2.17
N LYS A 57 15.27 27.87 -3.18
CA LYS A 57 15.57 26.43 -3.16
C LYS A 57 16.78 26.07 -4.03
N SER A 58 17.32 27.05 -4.76
CA SER A 58 18.51 26.90 -5.61
C SER A 58 19.78 26.93 -4.74
N LEU A 59 20.76 26.08 -5.04
CA LEU A 59 22.05 25.97 -4.34
C LEU A 59 23.10 26.89 -4.96
N GLY A 60 23.66 27.80 -4.16
CA GLY A 60 24.77 28.70 -4.51
C GLY A 60 24.43 30.18 -4.32
N ASP A 61 25.33 30.95 -3.68
CA ASP A 61 25.12 32.36 -3.35
C ASP A 61 24.91 33.26 -4.59
N GLU A 62 25.37 32.81 -5.76
CA GLU A 62 25.19 33.50 -7.06
C GLU A 62 23.77 33.37 -7.66
N TYR A 63 22.94 32.46 -7.12
CA TYR A 63 21.54 32.26 -7.52
C TYR A 63 20.56 32.83 -6.50
N ALA A 64 21.05 33.18 -5.30
CA ALA A 64 20.32 33.93 -4.30
C ALA A 64 19.93 35.32 -4.84
N ALA A 65 18.78 35.84 -4.42
CA ALA A 65 18.33 37.16 -4.86
C ALA A 65 19.32 38.25 -4.40
N ALA A 66 19.80 39.09 -5.33
CA ALA A 66 20.45 40.34 -4.95
C ALA A 66 19.45 41.19 -4.15
N GLU A 67 19.84 41.64 -2.96
CA GLU A 67 19.07 42.62 -2.21
C GLU A 67 18.86 43.86 -3.09
N LEU A 68 17.60 44.20 -3.36
CA LEU A 68 17.24 45.46 -3.99
C LEU A 68 17.67 46.60 -3.05
N PRO A 69 18.54 47.54 -3.47
CA PRO A 69 18.80 48.73 -2.69
C PRO A 69 17.61 49.67 -2.85
N GLY A 70 16.77 49.72 -1.82
CA GLY A 70 15.73 50.74 -1.68
C GLY A 70 14.31 50.19 -1.63
N ALA A 71 13.92 49.60 -0.50
CA ALA A 71 12.53 49.60 -0.04
C ALA A 71 12.49 50.38 1.27
N GLN A 72 12.16 51.67 1.16
CA GLN A 72 11.85 52.52 2.31
C GLN A 72 10.70 51.91 3.11
N ALA A 73 10.86 51.90 4.43
CA ALA A 73 9.79 51.62 5.37
C ALA A 73 8.64 52.62 5.17
N LEU A 74 7.42 52.10 5.00
CA LEU A 74 6.19 52.87 5.16
C LEU A 74 5.46 52.43 6.45
N PRO A 75 4.77 53.37 7.12
CA PRO A 75 4.66 53.38 8.57
C PRO A 75 3.49 52.55 9.10
N ARG A 76 3.64 52.11 10.35
CA ARG A 76 2.57 51.52 11.17
C ARG A 76 1.37 52.47 11.27
N ALA A 77 0.20 51.98 10.90
CA ALA A 77 -1.08 52.57 11.29
C ALA A 77 -1.63 51.86 12.54
N THR A 78 -2.02 52.67 13.53
CA THR A 78 -2.60 52.29 14.82
C THR A 78 -4.13 52.22 14.79
N SER A 79 -4.69 51.70 15.89
CA SER A 79 -6.10 51.62 16.31
C SER A 79 -6.90 50.48 15.67
N GLY A 80 -7.70 49.68 16.38
CA GLY A 80 -8.13 49.61 17.79
C GLY A 80 -9.44 48.83 17.78
N ALA A 81 -9.63 47.83 18.66
CA ALA A 81 -10.93 47.18 18.85
C ALA A 81 -11.10 46.63 20.28
N PRO A 82 -12.35 46.59 20.81
CA PRO A 82 -12.62 46.57 22.24
C PRO A 82 -13.07 45.21 22.78
N GLY A 83 -12.76 44.99 24.07
CA GLY A 83 -13.63 44.42 25.11
C GLY A 83 -14.38 43.10 24.86
N ALA A 84 -13.89 42.03 25.51
CA ALA A 84 -14.65 40.80 25.74
C ALA A 84 -15.76 40.97 26.80
N PRO A 85 -16.93 40.30 26.67
CA PRO A 85 -17.88 40.14 27.77
C PRO A 85 -17.66 38.82 28.55
N PRO A 86 -18.08 38.75 29.83
CA PRO A 86 -17.72 37.67 30.75
C PRO A 86 -18.63 36.44 30.67
N LYS A 87 -18.09 35.29 31.09
CA LYS A 87 -18.80 34.00 31.23
C LYS A 87 -19.76 34.01 32.43
N PRO A 88 -20.98 33.46 32.32
CA PRO A 88 -21.82 33.18 33.47
C PRO A 88 -21.44 31.85 34.15
N GLN A 89 -21.30 31.90 35.48
CA GLN A 89 -21.30 30.75 36.39
C GLN A 89 -22.74 30.48 36.84
N VAL A 90 -23.22 29.23 36.81
CA VAL A 90 -24.37 28.78 37.62
C VAL A 90 -24.19 27.32 38.04
N GLU A 91 -24.06 27.18 39.37
CA GLU A 91 -24.62 26.21 40.34
C GLU A 91 -24.71 24.70 40.07
N THR A 92 -24.17 23.98 41.05
CA THR A 92 -24.32 22.56 41.33
C THR A 92 -25.51 22.29 42.26
N SER A 93 -26.30 21.24 41.97
CA SER A 93 -26.95 20.37 42.97
C SER A 93 -27.55 19.10 42.32
N PRO A 94 -27.81 18.02 43.09
CA PRO A 94 -27.44 16.65 42.72
C PRO A 94 -28.59 15.80 42.15
N VAL A 95 -28.23 14.72 41.44
CA VAL A 95 -29.15 13.69 40.90
C VAL A 95 -28.61 12.30 41.32
N PRO A 96 -29.49 11.31 41.65
CA PRO A 96 -29.18 10.24 42.58
C PRO A 96 -28.50 9.00 41.96
N ALA A 97 -28.00 8.15 42.86
CA ALA A 97 -27.24 6.94 42.63
C ALA A 97 -27.84 5.97 41.59
N ARG A 98 -26.98 5.46 40.70
CA ARG A 98 -27.26 4.41 39.73
C ARG A 98 -26.64 3.10 40.24
N ALA A 99 -27.43 2.02 40.15
CA ALA A 99 -27.12 0.68 40.64
C ALA A 99 -25.89 0.05 39.96
N GLU A 100 -25.17 -0.76 40.74
CA GLU A 100 -23.99 -1.53 40.32
C GLU A 100 -24.30 -2.55 39.21
N PRO A 101 -23.39 -2.77 38.25
CA PRO A 101 -23.49 -3.86 37.29
C PRO A 101 -23.15 -5.23 37.94
N PRO A 102 -23.75 -6.34 37.47
CA PRO A 102 -23.48 -7.67 38.02
C PRO A 102 -22.05 -8.15 37.72
N PRO A 103 -21.50 -9.08 38.52
CA PRO A 103 -20.10 -9.47 38.45
C PRO A 103 -19.80 -10.27 37.19
N ARG A 104 -18.60 -10.04 36.64
CA ARG A 104 -18.03 -10.78 35.51
C ARG A 104 -17.89 -12.26 35.87
N VAL A 105 -18.48 -13.12 35.05
CA VAL A 105 -18.22 -14.56 35.05
C VAL A 105 -16.80 -14.79 34.53
N ALA A 106 -15.97 -15.44 35.34
CA ALA A 106 -14.61 -15.81 34.99
C ALA A 106 -14.61 -16.89 33.89
N SER A 107 -14.12 -16.57 32.70
CA SER A 107 -13.68 -17.57 31.74
C SER A 107 -12.28 -18.07 32.13
N LYS A 108 -12.12 -19.39 32.21
CA LYS A 108 -10.85 -20.07 32.46
C LYS A 108 -9.81 -19.72 31.38
N PRO A 109 -8.50 -19.71 31.69
CA PRO A 109 -7.48 -19.50 30.68
C PRO A 109 -7.41 -20.74 29.79
N ALA A 110 -7.77 -20.57 28.51
CA ALA A 110 -7.34 -21.48 27.47
C ALA A 110 -5.86 -21.18 27.19
N ASP A 111 -5.05 -22.23 27.22
CA ASP A 111 -3.62 -22.24 26.93
C ASP A 111 -3.43 -21.93 25.43
N SER A 112 -3.56 -20.66 25.07
CA SER A 112 -3.25 -20.14 23.73
C SER A 112 -1.77 -19.77 23.71
N ARG A 113 -0.96 -20.62 23.08
CA ARG A 113 0.37 -20.21 22.62
C ARG A 113 0.15 -19.12 21.57
N VAL A 114 0.17 -17.86 21.99
CA VAL A 114 0.31 -16.72 21.09
C VAL A 114 1.67 -16.86 20.42
N THR A 115 1.71 -17.40 19.21
CA THR A 115 2.89 -17.31 18.35
C THR A 115 3.11 -15.83 18.05
N ASN A 116 4.22 -15.27 18.53
CA ASN A 116 4.51 -13.86 18.31
C ASN A 116 4.74 -13.63 16.80
N LEU A 117 4.40 -12.45 16.27
CA LEU A 117 4.64 -12.13 14.85
C LEU A 117 6.13 -12.32 14.49
N GLU A 118 7.02 -12.10 15.47
CA GLU A 118 8.44 -12.43 15.37
C GLU A 118 8.73 -13.93 15.17
N ASP A 119 7.95 -14.84 15.74
CA ASP A 119 8.11 -16.29 15.59
C ASP A 119 7.64 -16.78 14.21
N ILE A 120 6.57 -16.17 13.68
CA ILE A 120 6.12 -16.36 12.29
C ILE A 120 7.20 -15.86 11.31
N LEU A 121 7.89 -14.78 11.65
CA LEU A 121 9.00 -14.24 10.86
C LEU A 121 10.29 -15.06 10.96
N ARG A 122 10.52 -15.75 12.09
CA ARG A 122 11.70 -16.61 12.33
C ARG A 122 11.52 -18.02 11.77
N SER A 123 10.30 -18.58 11.78
CA SER A 123 10.02 -19.94 11.29
C SER A 123 10.20 -20.12 9.78
N GLY A 124 10.14 -19.04 8.99
CA GLY A 124 10.51 -19.03 7.56
C GLY A 124 12.00 -18.81 7.28
N ALA A 125 12.82 -18.54 8.30
CA ALA A 125 14.27 -18.38 8.17
C ALA A 125 14.97 -19.64 8.68
N GLY A 126 15.09 -20.65 7.81
CA GLY A 126 15.91 -21.83 8.10
C GLY A 126 17.30 -21.44 8.58
N SER A 127 17.64 -21.82 9.81
CA SER A 127 18.96 -21.65 10.42
C SER A 127 20.02 -22.35 9.54
N ARG A 128 20.99 -21.58 9.02
CA ARG A 128 22.24 -22.13 8.48
C ARG A 128 23.41 -21.49 9.19
N SER A 129 24.23 -22.37 9.75
CA SER A 129 25.44 -22.13 10.51
C SER A 129 26.47 -21.30 9.73
N HIS A 130 27.01 -20.31 10.41
CA HIS A 130 28.14 -19.48 10.01
C HIS A 130 29.39 -20.35 9.80
N VAL A 131 29.93 -20.39 8.59
CA VAL A 131 31.28 -20.94 8.32
C VAL A 131 32.23 -19.74 8.25
N PRO A 132 33.26 -19.65 9.11
CA PRO A 132 34.21 -18.55 9.06
C PRO A 132 35.20 -18.75 7.88
N PRO A 133 35.65 -17.68 7.21
CA PRO A 133 36.70 -17.77 6.20
C PRO A 133 38.07 -18.02 6.86
N PRO A 134 39.04 -18.65 6.14
CA PRO A 134 40.36 -18.95 6.67
C PRO A 134 41.28 -17.70 6.72
N PRO A 135 42.36 -17.73 7.53
CA PRO A 135 43.18 -16.55 7.78
C PRO A 135 44.26 -16.36 6.70
N GLY A 136 44.43 -15.13 6.23
CA GLY A 136 45.60 -14.69 5.45
C GLY A 136 46.06 -13.32 5.95
N GLN A 137 47.32 -13.23 6.39
CA GLN A 137 48.02 -11.99 6.77
C GLN A 137 48.85 -11.44 5.57
N PRO A 138 49.65 -10.35 5.70
CA PRO A 138 49.26 -9.01 5.27
C PRO A 138 50.21 -8.42 4.21
N GLY A 139 49.79 -7.32 3.58
CA GLY A 139 50.69 -6.36 2.94
C GLY A 139 50.35 -6.03 1.49
N ALA A 140 49.85 -4.81 1.26
CA ALA A 140 50.60 -3.71 0.67
C ALA A 140 49.65 -2.53 0.43
N GLU A 141 50.08 -1.36 0.89
CA GLU A 141 49.45 -0.06 0.67
C GLU A 141 49.47 0.29 -0.82
N ASP A 142 48.34 0.76 -1.36
CA ASP A 142 48.36 1.71 -2.48
C ASP A 142 47.09 2.58 -2.46
N GLU A 143 47.28 3.88 -2.65
CA GLU A 143 46.30 4.95 -2.46
C GLU A 143 45.53 5.29 -3.76
N GLY A 144 44.20 5.10 -3.74
CA GLY A 144 43.18 5.87 -4.48
C GLY A 144 42.95 5.63 -6.00
N PRO A 145 41.86 6.18 -6.60
CA PRO A 145 40.70 6.83 -5.99
C PRO A 145 39.40 5.99 -6.07
N GLY A 146 38.40 6.46 -5.33
CA GLY A 146 37.18 5.73 -4.95
C GLY A 146 36.25 5.35 -6.10
N VAL A 147 35.69 4.15 -5.98
CA VAL A 147 34.63 3.62 -6.84
C VAL A 147 33.30 4.19 -6.35
N VAL A 148 33.04 5.47 -6.66
CA VAL A 148 31.70 6.08 -6.61
C VAL A 148 31.35 6.40 -8.06
N GLY A 149 30.44 5.62 -8.64
CA GLY A 149 30.00 5.82 -10.01
C GLY A 149 29.75 4.51 -10.73
N ARG A 150 28.59 3.88 -10.44
CA ARG A 150 27.95 2.92 -11.37
C ARG A 150 26.55 2.47 -10.93
N VAL A 151 25.57 3.37 -10.77
CA VAL A 151 24.12 2.98 -10.89
C VAL A 151 23.22 4.11 -11.41
N LEU A 152 23.71 5.05 -12.23
CA LEU A 152 22.85 6.10 -12.84
C LEU A 152 22.91 6.13 -14.38
N GLY A 153 23.30 5.02 -15.00
CA GLY A 153 23.41 4.89 -16.46
C GLY A 153 22.34 4.03 -17.14
N SER A 154 21.13 3.88 -16.58
CA SER A 154 20.17 2.92 -17.16
C SER A 154 18.68 3.29 -17.18
N PHE A 155 18.29 4.53 -16.82
CA PHE A 155 16.87 4.91 -16.84
C PHE A 155 16.44 5.75 -18.07
N LYS A 156 17.36 6.32 -18.87
CA LYS A 156 17.03 7.20 -20.00
C LYS A 156 16.96 6.54 -21.39
N GLY A 157 17.31 5.26 -21.52
CA GLY A 157 17.13 4.52 -22.77
C GLY A 157 15.72 3.95 -22.99
N LEU A 158 14.86 4.03 -21.97
CA LEU A 158 13.68 3.18 -21.83
C LEU A 158 12.40 3.76 -22.46
N PHE A 159 12.40 5.02 -22.91
CA PHE A 159 11.17 5.71 -23.35
C PHE A 159 11.22 6.25 -24.78
N LYS A 160 12.01 5.60 -25.66
CA LYS A 160 11.83 5.74 -27.10
C LYS A 160 10.78 4.72 -27.49
N ARG A 161 9.58 5.15 -27.96
CA ARG A 161 8.53 4.28 -28.51
C ARG A 161 9.16 3.12 -29.29
N ARG A 162 9.29 2.00 -28.61
CA ARG A 162 9.76 0.73 -29.11
C ARG A 162 8.69 -0.28 -28.75
N SER A 163 8.60 -1.34 -29.54
CA SER A 163 7.54 -2.32 -29.35
C SER A 163 7.58 -2.83 -27.91
N ALA A 164 6.44 -3.20 -27.30
CA ALA A 164 6.39 -3.84 -25.98
C ALA A 164 7.30 -5.08 -25.86
N LYS A 165 7.74 -5.63 -27.00
CA LYS A 165 8.72 -6.70 -27.12
C LYS A 165 10.18 -6.26 -26.84
N ASP A 166 10.53 -5.01 -27.12
CA ASP A 166 11.88 -4.47 -27.00
C ASP A 166 12.21 -3.95 -25.57
N GLU A 167 11.20 -3.56 -24.78
CA GLU A 167 11.39 -3.08 -23.39
C GLU A 167 11.55 -4.23 -22.37
N ALA A 168 10.95 -5.39 -22.64
CA ALA A 168 11.11 -6.59 -21.81
C ALA A 168 12.54 -7.17 -21.85
N GLU A 169 13.33 -6.85 -22.89
CA GLU A 169 14.71 -7.33 -23.07
C GLU A 169 15.77 -6.44 -22.38
N ALA A 170 15.43 -5.21 -21.98
CA ALA A 170 16.40 -4.21 -21.45
C ALA A 170 16.16 -3.81 -19.98
N ALA A 171 15.05 -4.21 -19.36
CA ALA A 171 14.79 -3.93 -17.95
C ALA A 171 15.72 -4.74 -17.02
N PRO A 172 16.18 -4.16 -15.89
CA PRO A 172 16.97 -4.92 -14.92
C PRO A 172 16.16 -6.13 -14.43
N VAL A 173 16.79 -7.30 -14.44
CA VAL A 173 16.16 -8.54 -13.97
C VAL A 173 15.79 -8.38 -12.49
N PRO A 174 14.55 -8.72 -12.08
CA PRO A 174 14.19 -8.68 -10.68
C PRO A 174 15.16 -9.51 -9.84
N PRO A 175 15.45 -9.09 -8.59
CA PRO A 175 16.42 -9.79 -7.75
C PRO A 175 16.05 -11.26 -7.59
N PRO A 176 17.05 -12.18 -7.57
CA PRO A 176 16.79 -13.61 -7.50
C PRO A 176 15.97 -13.94 -6.25
N GLN A 177 14.84 -14.62 -6.47
CA GLN A 177 13.98 -15.11 -5.39
C GLN A 177 14.49 -16.47 -4.91
N PRO A 178 14.56 -16.71 -3.60
CA PRO A 178 15.05 -17.96 -3.06
C PRO A 178 14.18 -19.12 -3.55
N GLU A 179 14.80 -20.24 -3.84
CA GLU A 179 14.07 -21.45 -4.19
C GLU A 179 13.35 -21.98 -2.95
N GLU A 180 12.05 -22.22 -3.11
CA GLU A 180 11.26 -22.87 -2.07
C GLU A 180 11.76 -24.29 -1.83
N THR A 181 11.84 -24.66 -0.57
CA THR A 181 12.17 -26.02 -0.17
C THR A 181 11.02 -26.97 -0.51
N PRO A 182 11.30 -28.27 -0.71
CA PRO A 182 10.24 -29.26 -0.91
C PRO A 182 9.21 -29.32 0.22
N GLN A 183 9.62 -28.99 1.45
CA GLN A 183 8.74 -28.94 2.63
C GLN A 183 7.77 -27.75 2.55
N GLU A 184 8.24 -26.57 2.13
CA GLU A 184 7.38 -25.39 1.95
C GLU A 184 6.35 -25.61 0.83
N LEU A 185 6.78 -26.23 -0.29
CA LEU A 185 5.88 -26.60 -1.38
C LEU A 185 4.82 -27.60 -0.93
N ALA A 186 5.20 -28.63 -0.16
CA ALA A 186 4.26 -29.61 0.37
C ALA A 186 3.26 -28.98 1.36
N ALA A 187 3.71 -28.06 2.21
CA ALA A 187 2.86 -27.34 3.14
C ALA A 187 1.82 -26.47 2.41
N ARG A 188 2.22 -25.78 1.33
CA ARG A 188 1.30 -25.02 0.48
C ARG A 188 0.32 -25.94 -0.27
N ALA A 189 0.81 -27.03 -0.85
CA ALA A 189 -0.03 -28.00 -1.55
C ALA A 189 -1.14 -28.56 -0.64
N ALA A 190 -0.85 -28.78 0.64
CA ALA A 190 -1.82 -29.27 1.62
C ALA A 190 -2.97 -28.28 1.93
N LEU A 191 -2.83 -27.00 1.56
CA LEU A 191 -3.86 -25.98 1.73
C LEU A 191 -4.80 -25.87 0.51
N LEU A 192 -4.39 -26.42 -0.64
CA LEU A 192 -5.16 -26.36 -1.88
C LEU A 192 -6.09 -27.55 -2.03
N PRO A 193 -7.14 -27.45 -2.87
CA PRO A 193 -8.01 -28.58 -3.18
C PRO A 193 -7.23 -29.79 -3.72
N PRO A 194 -7.65 -31.04 -3.41
CA PRO A 194 -6.99 -32.24 -3.91
C PRO A 194 -6.89 -32.27 -5.44
N GLY A 195 -5.73 -32.67 -5.95
CA GLY A 195 -5.48 -32.75 -7.41
C GLY A 195 -5.10 -31.42 -8.06
N MET A 196 -5.13 -30.30 -7.34
CA MET A 196 -4.64 -29.03 -7.85
C MET A 196 -3.11 -29.02 -7.92
N GLN A 197 -2.57 -28.69 -9.10
CA GLN A 197 -1.13 -28.53 -9.28
C GLN A 197 -0.69 -27.14 -8.80
N VAL A 198 0.11 -27.12 -7.73
CA VAL A 198 0.71 -25.89 -7.18
C VAL A 198 1.62 -25.26 -8.23
N GLN A 199 1.40 -23.98 -8.49
CA GLN A 199 2.25 -23.15 -9.35
C GLN A 199 3.28 -22.39 -8.52
N THR A 200 4.48 -22.23 -9.08
CA THR A 200 5.52 -21.35 -8.54
C THR A 200 5.60 -20.09 -9.40
N TYR A 201 5.28 -18.95 -8.81
CA TYR A 201 5.37 -17.66 -9.49
C TYR A 201 6.64 -16.91 -9.06
N ARG A 202 7.35 -16.37 -10.04
CA ARG A 202 8.46 -15.42 -9.83
C ARG A 202 8.09 -14.09 -10.46
N ASP A 203 8.61 -13.01 -9.88
CA ASP A 203 8.40 -11.69 -10.47
C ASP A 203 9.15 -11.64 -11.80
N GLN A 204 8.46 -11.19 -12.83
CA GLN A 204 8.96 -11.18 -14.21
C GLN A 204 9.61 -9.86 -14.56
N VAL A 205 9.16 -8.79 -13.92
CA VAL A 205 9.66 -7.42 -14.14
C VAL A 205 9.79 -6.69 -12.80
N PRO A 206 10.64 -5.65 -12.73
CA PRO A 206 10.69 -4.74 -11.59
C PRO A 206 9.35 -4.04 -11.34
N VAL A 207 9.12 -3.62 -10.10
CA VAL A 207 7.90 -2.90 -9.70
C VAL A 207 7.77 -1.59 -10.48
N GLU A 208 8.90 -0.93 -10.74
CA GLU A 208 9.01 0.35 -11.44
C GLU A 208 8.53 0.27 -12.90
N VAL A 209 8.63 -0.92 -13.52
CA VAL A 209 8.14 -1.16 -14.89
C VAL A 209 6.66 -1.53 -14.87
N GLU A 210 6.25 -2.37 -13.91
CA GLU A 210 4.86 -2.85 -13.87
C GLU A 210 3.87 -1.80 -13.38
N VAL A 211 4.31 -0.80 -12.59
CA VAL A 211 3.41 0.21 -12.00
C VAL A 211 2.59 0.98 -13.04
N VAL A 212 3.13 1.22 -14.24
CA VAL A 212 2.42 1.90 -15.34
C VAL A 212 1.25 1.05 -15.82
N ARG A 213 1.50 -0.24 -16.09
CA ARG A 213 0.46 -1.20 -16.48
C ARG A 213 -0.55 -1.38 -15.35
N ALA A 214 -0.09 -1.51 -14.11
CA ALA A 214 -0.94 -1.66 -12.94
C ALA A 214 -1.93 -0.50 -12.80
N ARG A 215 -1.50 0.74 -13.10
CA ARG A 215 -2.39 1.90 -13.14
C ARG A 215 -3.46 1.78 -14.21
N GLU A 216 -3.08 1.50 -15.45
CA GLU A 216 -4.05 1.33 -16.54
C GLU A 216 -5.09 0.24 -16.24
N VAL A 217 -4.64 -0.86 -15.61
CA VAL A 217 -5.53 -1.96 -15.22
C VAL A 217 -6.55 -1.47 -14.19
N LEU A 218 -6.11 -0.82 -13.10
CA LEU A 218 -7.03 -0.33 -12.07
C LEU A 218 -7.93 0.81 -12.58
N ASP A 219 -7.43 1.68 -13.47
CA ASP A 219 -8.24 2.71 -14.12
C ASP A 219 -9.45 2.08 -14.84
N ARG A 220 -9.22 1.03 -15.65
CA ARG A 220 -10.30 0.28 -16.32
C ARG A 220 -11.19 -0.48 -15.34
N THR A 221 -10.63 -1.08 -14.29
CA THR A 221 -11.43 -1.77 -13.28
C THR A 221 -12.43 -0.82 -12.61
N ASP A 222 -12.02 0.40 -12.29
CA ASP A 222 -12.92 1.41 -11.70
C ASP A 222 -14.05 1.78 -12.67
N GLU A 223 -13.76 1.97 -13.95
CA GLU A 223 -14.79 2.26 -14.98
C GLU A 223 -15.85 1.15 -15.05
N VAL A 224 -15.42 -0.12 -15.01
CA VAL A 224 -16.32 -1.27 -15.01
C VAL A 224 -17.13 -1.35 -13.72
N LEU A 225 -16.52 -1.10 -12.55
CA LEU A 225 -17.25 -1.08 -11.27
C LEU A 225 -18.31 0.03 -11.22
N ASP A 226 -17.99 1.23 -11.73
CA ASP A 226 -18.93 2.34 -11.79
C ASP A 226 -20.12 2.02 -12.70
N LYS A 227 -19.88 1.44 -13.89
CA LYS A 227 -20.93 0.96 -14.80
C LYS A 227 -21.80 -0.11 -14.13
N LEU A 228 -21.18 -1.10 -13.52
CA LEU A 228 -21.86 -2.23 -12.87
C LEU A 228 -22.83 -1.78 -11.78
N VAL A 229 -22.46 -0.76 -11.01
CA VAL A 229 -23.34 -0.19 -9.98
C VAL A 229 -24.55 0.49 -10.60
N ILE A 230 -24.32 1.28 -11.65
CA ILE A 230 -25.40 1.99 -12.36
C ILE A 230 -26.40 0.96 -12.89
N ASP A 231 -25.90 -0.11 -13.50
CA ASP A 231 -26.71 -1.18 -14.07
C ASP A 231 -27.54 -1.90 -13.00
N ILE A 232 -26.92 -2.32 -11.89
CA ILE A 232 -27.63 -2.98 -10.78
C ILE A 232 -28.68 -2.06 -10.16
N ARG A 233 -28.38 -0.76 -9.97
CA ARG A 233 -29.37 0.21 -9.48
C ARG A 233 -30.51 0.44 -10.47
N GLY A 234 -30.24 0.33 -11.76
CA GLY A 234 -31.24 0.37 -12.83
C GLY A 234 -32.09 -0.91 -12.95
N GLY A 235 -31.75 -1.98 -12.21
CA GLY A 235 -32.41 -3.27 -12.29
C GLY A 235 -31.96 -4.14 -13.47
N HIS A 236 -30.82 -3.79 -14.08
CA HIS A 236 -30.19 -4.60 -15.12
C HIS A 236 -29.42 -5.77 -14.50
N LEU A 237 -29.25 -6.84 -15.28
CA LEU A 237 -28.42 -7.98 -14.87
C LEU A 237 -26.94 -7.62 -14.97
N LEU A 238 -26.12 -8.27 -14.15
CA LEU A 238 -24.67 -8.07 -14.14
C LEU A 238 -24.06 -8.71 -15.39
N GLU A 239 -23.27 -7.94 -16.16
CA GLU A 239 -22.47 -8.44 -17.28
C GLU A 239 -21.15 -9.00 -16.72
N ILE A 240 -21.11 -10.32 -16.48
CA ILE A 240 -19.98 -10.97 -15.80
C ILE A 240 -18.73 -10.99 -16.67
N GLU A 241 -18.90 -11.00 -17.99
CA GLU A 241 -17.81 -11.02 -18.96
C GLU A 241 -16.88 -9.80 -18.79
N GLU A 242 -17.43 -8.60 -18.56
CA GLU A 242 -16.62 -7.39 -18.34
C GLU A 242 -15.81 -7.47 -17.03
N VAL A 243 -16.41 -8.04 -15.99
CA VAL A 243 -15.73 -8.28 -14.71
C VAL A 243 -14.62 -9.31 -14.88
N GLU A 244 -14.88 -10.40 -15.60
CA GLU A 244 -13.87 -11.42 -15.91
C GLU A 244 -12.69 -10.85 -16.69
N GLU A 245 -12.95 -9.99 -17.68
CA GLU A 245 -11.91 -9.34 -18.48
C GLU A 245 -10.97 -8.47 -17.62
N VAL A 246 -11.51 -7.55 -16.82
CA VAL A 246 -10.68 -6.68 -15.97
C VAL A 246 -9.97 -7.47 -14.87
N VAL A 247 -10.59 -8.51 -14.34
CA VAL A 247 -9.94 -9.39 -13.35
C VAL A 247 -8.81 -10.18 -14.00
N ASN A 248 -8.97 -10.66 -15.23
CA ASN A 248 -7.88 -11.35 -15.94
C ASN A 248 -6.71 -10.39 -16.18
N ASP A 249 -6.97 -9.12 -16.51
CA ASP A 249 -5.94 -8.09 -16.61
C ASP A 249 -5.21 -7.86 -15.27
N MET A 250 -5.94 -7.85 -14.15
CA MET A 250 -5.36 -7.79 -12.80
C MET A 250 -4.50 -9.02 -12.49
N VAL A 251 -4.96 -10.23 -12.84
CA VAL A 251 -4.21 -11.48 -12.66
C VAL A 251 -2.90 -11.44 -13.46
N GLU A 252 -2.94 -11.00 -14.71
CA GLU A 252 -1.74 -10.87 -15.53
C GLU A 252 -0.73 -9.87 -14.92
N SER A 253 -1.22 -8.73 -14.40
CA SER A 253 -0.36 -7.76 -13.72
C SER A 253 0.25 -8.32 -12.42
N ILE A 254 -0.56 -8.98 -11.58
CA ILE A 254 -0.10 -9.62 -10.33
C ILE A 254 0.91 -10.74 -10.58
N VAL A 255 0.71 -11.54 -11.65
CA VAL A 255 1.66 -12.59 -12.02
C VAL A 255 3.02 -11.98 -12.38
N ARG A 256 3.03 -10.88 -13.12
CA ARG A 256 4.23 -10.15 -13.51
C ARG A 256 4.93 -9.51 -12.32
N ASN A 257 4.19 -8.77 -11.49
CA ASN A 257 4.68 -8.22 -10.24
C ASN A 257 3.50 -7.84 -9.30
N PRO A 258 3.30 -8.53 -8.17
CA PRO A 258 2.19 -8.24 -7.25
C PRO A 258 2.35 -6.89 -6.53
N ASP A 259 3.58 -6.42 -6.31
CA ASP A 259 3.84 -5.17 -5.59
C ASP A 259 3.31 -3.96 -6.34
N ALA A 260 3.36 -3.98 -7.67
CA ALA A 260 2.88 -2.87 -8.48
C ALA A 260 1.38 -2.66 -8.30
N LEU A 261 0.56 -3.71 -8.45
CA LEU A 261 -0.89 -3.59 -8.31
C LEU A 261 -1.30 -3.27 -6.86
N MET A 262 -0.63 -3.88 -5.86
CA MET A 262 -0.84 -3.56 -4.44
C MET A 262 -0.54 -2.10 -4.12
N TRP A 263 0.54 -1.57 -4.70
CA TRP A 263 0.94 -0.19 -4.52
C TRP A 263 -0.10 0.76 -5.11
N VAL A 264 -0.47 0.59 -6.38
CA VAL A 264 -1.43 1.49 -7.03
C VAL A 264 -2.80 1.41 -6.34
N ALA A 265 -3.27 0.22 -5.96
CA ALA A 265 -4.53 0.06 -5.23
C ALA A 265 -4.53 0.81 -3.89
N ARG A 266 -3.39 0.83 -3.19
CA ARG A 266 -3.25 1.57 -1.93
C ARG A 266 -3.24 3.09 -2.13
N LEU A 267 -2.62 3.59 -3.22
CA LEU A 267 -2.66 5.02 -3.55
C LEU A 267 -4.09 5.50 -3.83
N ARG A 268 -4.89 4.66 -4.47
CA ARG A 268 -6.30 4.97 -4.82
C ARG A 268 -7.26 4.90 -3.64
N GLU A 269 -6.94 4.16 -2.57
CA GLU A 269 -7.78 4.12 -1.36
C GLU A 269 -7.90 5.49 -0.68
N GLN A 270 -6.97 6.40 -0.94
CA GLN A 270 -7.02 7.78 -0.46
C GLN A 270 -7.94 8.68 -1.29
N ASP A 271 -8.38 8.24 -2.47
CA ASP A 271 -9.45 8.90 -3.21
C ASP A 271 -10.80 8.48 -2.64
N ILE A 272 -11.77 9.41 -2.63
CA ILE A 272 -13.16 9.12 -2.25
C ILE A 272 -13.82 8.37 -3.41
N THR A 273 -13.26 7.22 -3.79
CA THR A 273 -13.90 6.30 -4.72
C THR A 273 -14.90 5.47 -3.93
N THR A 274 -16.08 5.24 -4.54
CA THR A 274 -17.16 4.53 -3.87
C THR A 274 -16.79 3.04 -3.62
N TYR A 275 -15.82 2.50 -4.37
CA TYR A 275 -15.49 1.07 -4.40
C TYR A 275 -14.01 0.71 -4.18
N GLY A 276 -13.19 1.65 -3.70
CA GLY A 276 -11.76 1.39 -3.44
C GLY A 276 -11.49 0.21 -2.49
N HIS A 277 -12.44 -0.12 -1.60
CA HIS A 277 -12.36 -1.31 -0.72
C HIS A 277 -12.38 -2.61 -1.53
N SER A 278 -13.38 -2.80 -2.39
CA SER A 278 -13.51 -4.01 -3.22
C SER A 278 -12.30 -4.22 -4.12
N LEU A 279 -11.81 -3.13 -4.72
CA LEU A 279 -10.59 -3.16 -5.53
C LEU A 279 -9.38 -3.65 -4.72
N GLN A 280 -9.18 -3.08 -3.53
CA GLN A 280 -8.08 -3.46 -2.65
C GLN A 280 -8.18 -4.92 -2.21
N VAL A 281 -9.37 -5.40 -1.85
CA VAL A 281 -9.58 -6.80 -1.47
C VAL A 281 -9.31 -7.73 -2.65
N ALA A 282 -9.73 -7.38 -3.88
CA ALA A 282 -9.41 -8.15 -5.08
C ALA A 282 -7.91 -8.27 -5.33
N VAL A 283 -7.17 -7.17 -5.18
CA VAL A 283 -5.70 -7.19 -5.30
C VAL A 283 -5.07 -8.10 -4.24
N TYR A 284 -5.43 -7.94 -2.97
CA TYR A 284 -4.87 -8.75 -1.90
C TYR A 284 -5.24 -10.23 -2.02
N LEU A 285 -6.48 -10.54 -2.37
CA LEU A 285 -6.97 -11.91 -2.48
C LEU A 285 -6.32 -12.64 -3.67
N THR A 286 -6.10 -11.93 -4.78
CA THR A 286 -5.39 -12.46 -5.95
C THR A 286 -3.89 -12.65 -5.67
N ALA A 287 -3.24 -11.69 -5.00
CA ALA A 287 -1.85 -11.82 -4.57
C ALA A 287 -1.68 -12.97 -3.55
N PHE A 288 -2.65 -13.15 -2.65
CA PHE A 288 -2.69 -14.25 -1.72
C PHE A 288 -2.86 -15.60 -2.43
N GLY A 289 -3.74 -15.69 -3.43
CA GLY A 289 -3.86 -16.86 -4.29
C GLY A 289 -2.57 -17.19 -5.03
N ARG A 290 -1.88 -16.17 -5.58
CA ARG A 290 -0.58 -16.33 -6.25
C ARG A 290 0.46 -16.89 -5.28
N GLN A 291 0.48 -16.40 -4.04
CA GLN A 291 1.39 -16.90 -3.00
C GLN A 291 1.09 -18.35 -2.63
N LEU A 292 -0.17 -18.77 -2.58
CA LEU A 292 -0.52 -20.18 -2.36
C LEU A 292 -0.17 -21.06 -3.57
N GLY A 293 -0.10 -20.48 -4.77
CA GLY A 293 0.25 -21.18 -6.01
C GLY A 293 -0.96 -21.63 -6.79
N PHE A 294 -2.08 -20.94 -6.66
CA PHE A 294 -3.24 -21.20 -7.51
C PHE A 294 -2.89 -20.98 -8.99
N PRO A 295 -3.41 -21.81 -9.91
CA PRO A 295 -3.34 -21.53 -11.34
C PRO A 295 -4.12 -20.26 -11.70
N LYS A 296 -3.77 -19.61 -12.81
CA LYS A 296 -4.40 -18.34 -13.24
C LYS A 296 -5.94 -18.38 -13.29
N PRO A 297 -6.61 -19.46 -13.76
CA PRO A 297 -8.07 -19.54 -13.70
C PRO A 297 -8.63 -19.35 -12.29
N GLN A 298 -8.04 -19.98 -11.27
CA GLN A 298 -8.46 -19.81 -9.87
C GLN A 298 -8.07 -18.43 -9.31
N LEU A 299 -6.96 -17.84 -9.76
CA LEU A 299 -6.65 -16.45 -9.44
C LEU A 299 -7.72 -15.49 -9.97
N SER A 300 -8.26 -15.76 -11.16
CA SER A 300 -9.36 -14.97 -11.73
C SER A 300 -10.61 -15.10 -10.87
N LEU A 301 -10.99 -16.32 -10.46
CA LEU A 301 -12.13 -16.50 -9.57
C LEU A 301 -11.95 -15.78 -8.21
N LEU A 302 -10.74 -15.81 -7.63
CA LEU A 302 -10.42 -15.05 -6.41
C LEU A 302 -10.52 -13.54 -6.62
N GLY A 303 -10.06 -13.02 -7.77
CA GLY A 303 -10.21 -11.61 -8.12
C GLY A 303 -11.69 -11.19 -8.22
N GLN A 304 -12.53 -12.03 -8.83
CA GLN A 304 -13.98 -11.81 -8.89
C GLN A 304 -14.63 -11.78 -7.50
N VAL A 305 -14.25 -12.72 -6.61
CA VAL A 305 -14.71 -12.68 -5.21
C VAL A 305 -14.34 -11.34 -4.57
N GLY A 306 -13.11 -10.89 -4.75
CA GLY A 306 -12.64 -9.62 -4.20
C GLY A 306 -13.44 -8.40 -4.66
N LEU A 307 -13.73 -8.31 -5.96
CA LEU A 307 -14.47 -7.18 -6.52
C LEU A 307 -15.95 -7.17 -6.11
N LEU A 308 -16.55 -8.36 -5.93
CA LEU A 308 -17.99 -8.52 -5.80
C LEU A 308 -18.46 -8.88 -4.38
N LEU A 309 -17.57 -9.16 -3.42
CA LEU A 309 -17.96 -9.61 -2.06
C LEU A 309 -18.96 -8.68 -1.37
N ASP A 310 -18.84 -7.39 -1.63
CA ASP A 310 -19.63 -6.33 -1.02
C ASP A 310 -20.74 -5.80 -1.94
N ILE A 311 -21.00 -6.45 -3.08
CA ILE A 311 -21.93 -5.90 -4.09
C ILE A 311 -23.35 -5.70 -3.56
N GLY A 312 -23.77 -6.54 -2.60
CA GLY A 312 -25.08 -6.41 -1.97
C GLY A 312 -25.25 -5.15 -1.12
N LYS A 313 -24.17 -4.42 -0.78
CA LYS A 313 -24.26 -3.12 -0.11
C LYS A 313 -25.04 -2.10 -0.94
N ILE A 314 -25.12 -2.28 -2.27
CA ILE A 314 -25.93 -1.42 -3.16
C ILE A 314 -27.42 -1.44 -2.77
N LYS A 315 -27.93 -2.55 -2.22
CA LYS A 315 -29.32 -2.67 -1.77
C LYS A 315 -29.58 -2.11 -0.36
N LEU A 316 -28.53 -1.71 0.38
CA LEU A 316 -28.68 -1.15 1.72
C LEU A 316 -29.07 0.34 1.69
N PRO A 317 -29.78 0.84 2.72
CA PRO A 317 -30.07 2.26 2.85
C PRO A 317 -28.80 3.10 2.89
N ARG A 318 -28.78 4.23 2.18
CA ARG A 318 -27.63 5.13 2.11
C ARG A 318 -27.26 5.68 3.49
N GLU A 319 -28.26 5.98 4.32
CA GLU A 319 -28.09 6.51 5.67
C GLU A 319 -27.34 5.52 6.58
N LEU A 320 -27.48 4.20 6.33
CA LEU A 320 -26.75 3.16 7.05
C LEU A 320 -25.28 3.11 6.62
N LEU A 321 -25.01 3.23 5.31
CA LEU A 321 -23.66 3.16 4.74
C LEU A 321 -22.83 4.41 5.07
N GLU A 322 -23.46 5.58 5.10
CA GLU A 322 -22.81 6.87 5.34
C GLU A 322 -22.76 7.26 6.82
N LYS A 323 -23.25 6.40 7.72
CA LYS A 323 -23.34 6.71 9.15
C LYS A 323 -21.96 6.99 9.77
N GLU A 324 -21.82 8.19 10.32
CA GLU A 324 -20.66 8.57 11.11
C GLU A 324 -20.83 8.07 12.56
N GLY A 325 -20.23 6.91 12.87
CA GLY A 325 -20.20 6.35 14.22
C GLY A 325 -20.51 4.86 14.29
N LYS A 326 -20.76 4.37 15.50
CA LYS A 326 -21.10 2.95 15.71
C LYS A 326 -22.53 2.67 15.27
N LEU A 327 -22.72 1.55 14.58
CA LEU A 327 -24.05 1.01 14.28
C LEU A 327 -24.71 0.51 15.57
N THR A 328 -26.04 0.68 15.67
CA THR A 328 -26.84 -0.02 16.68
C THR A 328 -26.91 -1.52 16.37
N ALA A 329 -27.46 -2.32 17.28
CA ALA A 329 -27.62 -3.76 17.04
C ALA A 329 -28.53 -4.05 15.84
N GLU A 330 -29.59 -3.26 15.66
CA GLU A 330 -30.56 -3.36 14.57
C GLU A 330 -29.94 -2.93 13.24
N GLU A 331 -29.21 -1.82 13.24
CA GLU A 331 -28.47 -1.33 12.08
C GLU A 331 -27.38 -2.31 11.67
N PHE A 332 -26.67 -2.89 12.63
CA PHE A 332 -25.68 -3.93 12.35
C PHE A 332 -26.33 -5.20 11.81
N ALA A 333 -27.50 -5.60 12.34
CA ALA A 333 -28.26 -6.72 11.80
C ALA A 333 -28.65 -6.48 10.34
N LEU A 334 -29.15 -5.28 10.01
CA LEU A 334 -29.46 -4.89 8.63
C LEU A 334 -28.20 -4.84 7.75
N ALA A 335 -27.07 -4.34 8.26
CA ALA A 335 -25.82 -4.29 7.52
C ALA A 335 -25.34 -5.69 7.11
N LYS A 336 -25.55 -6.73 7.94
CA LYS A 336 -25.20 -8.12 7.60
C LYS A 336 -25.96 -8.68 6.40
N GLU A 337 -27.14 -8.15 6.09
CA GLU A 337 -27.97 -8.59 4.96
C GLU A 337 -27.32 -8.33 3.60
N HIS A 338 -26.26 -7.50 3.52
CA HIS A 338 -25.53 -7.30 2.25
C HIS A 338 -25.01 -8.61 1.67
N VAL A 339 -24.68 -9.62 2.48
CA VAL A 339 -24.25 -10.93 1.98
C VAL A 339 -25.40 -11.59 1.23
N ALA A 340 -26.59 -11.63 1.83
CA ALA A 340 -27.78 -12.19 1.21
C ALA A 340 -28.17 -11.44 -0.07
N PHE A 341 -28.12 -10.12 -0.04
CA PHE A 341 -28.36 -9.28 -1.22
C PHE A 341 -27.34 -9.52 -2.34
N GLY A 342 -26.07 -9.71 -1.99
CA GLY A 342 -25.02 -10.05 -2.95
C GLY A 342 -25.32 -11.40 -3.62
N LEU A 343 -25.63 -12.43 -2.83
CA LEU A 343 -25.99 -13.76 -3.36
C LEU A 343 -27.24 -13.71 -4.24
N GLU A 344 -28.24 -12.90 -3.90
CA GLU A 344 -29.44 -12.70 -4.72
C GLU A 344 -29.09 -12.09 -6.09
N ILE A 345 -28.26 -11.05 -6.13
CA ILE A 345 -27.78 -10.42 -7.37
C ILE A 345 -27.03 -11.45 -8.24
N LEU A 346 -26.13 -12.21 -7.64
CA LEU A 346 -25.28 -13.17 -8.36
C LEU A 346 -26.06 -14.38 -8.85
N SER A 347 -26.98 -14.91 -8.04
CA SER A 347 -27.83 -16.05 -8.43
C SER A 347 -28.79 -15.73 -9.58
N SER A 348 -29.09 -14.46 -9.80
CA SER A 348 -29.90 -13.98 -10.92
C SER A 348 -29.06 -13.83 -12.20
N THR A 349 -27.74 -13.93 -12.10
CA THR A 349 -26.80 -13.78 -13.21
C THR A 349 -26.36 -15.17 -13.71
N PRO A 350 -26.51 -15.47 -15.01
CA PRO A 350 -26.08 -16.75 -15.57
C PRO A 350 -24.58 -17.01 -15.39
N ASN A 351 -24.19 -18.29 -15.35
CA ASN A 351 -22.80 -18.75 -15.49
C ASN A 351 -21.80 -18.35 -14.39
N PHE A 352 -22.23 -17.82 -13.24
CA PHE A 352 -21.30 -17.61 -12.12
C PHE A 352 -20.70 -18.91 -11.61
N HIS A 353 -19.38 -18.92 -11.42
CA HIS A 353 -18.69 -20.08 -10.89
C HIS A 353 -19.09 -20.31 -9.41
N PRO A 354 -19.40 -21.56 -9.00
CA PRO A 354 -19.83 -21.86 -7.63
C PRO A 354 -18.84 -21.39 -6.56
N GLU A 355 -17.53 -21.51 -6.79
CA GLU A 355 -16.51 -21.04 -5.84
C GLU A 355 -16.56 -19.53 -5.59
N VAL A 356 -17.00 -18.74 -6.58
CA VAL A 356 -17.17 -17.28 -6.42
C VAL A 356 -18.37 -17.00 -5.52
N ILE A 357 -19.50 -17.68 -5.77
CA ILE A 357 -20.71 -17.58 -4.95
C ILE A 357 -20.42 -17.98 -3.51
N GLU A 358 -19.74 -19.10 -3.29
CA GLU A 358 -19.35 -19.56 -1.95
C GLU A 358 -18.36 -18.59 -1.28
N GLY A 359 -17.36 -18.09 -2.02
CA GLY A 359 -16.41 -17.11 -1.50
C GLY A 359 -17.10 -15.86 -0.97
N ILE A 360 -18.05 -15.33 -1.74
CA ILE A 360 -18.86 -14.17 -1.36
C ILE A 360 -19.85 -14.51 -0.25
N GLY A 361 -20.47 -15.69 -0.25
CA GLY A 361 -21.39 -16.09 0.82
C GLY A 361 -20.71 -16.29 2.18
N HIS A 362 -19.42 -16.61 2.18
CA HIS A 362 -18.70 -17.05 3.37
C HIS A 362 -17.65 -16.05 3.90
N HIS A 363 -17.40 -14.90 3.25
CA HIS A 363 -16.31 -13.99 3.65
C HIS A 363 -16.46 -13.41 5.08
N HIS A 364 -17.67 -13.42 5.63
CA HIS A 364 -17.93 -13.03 7.02
C HIS A 364 -18.07 -14.20 8.00
N GLU A 365 -17.90 -15.44 7.54
CA GLU A 365 -17.81 -16.61 8.41
C GLU A 365 -16.48 -16.63 9.17
N ARG A 366 -16.46 -17.32 10.31
CA ARG A 366 -15.28 -17.44 11.19
C ARG A 366 -15.10 -18.89 11.57
N ILE A 367 -13.88 -19.39 11.62
CA ILE A 367 -13.65 -20.84 11.79
C ILE A 367 -14.20 -21.38 13.13
N ASN A 368 -14.38 -20.53 14.13
CA ASN A 368 -15.02 -20.85 15.41
C ASN A 368 -16.57 -20.77 15.41
N GLY A 369 -17.20 -20.45 14.28
CA GLY A 369 -18.66 -20.34 14.13
C GLY A 369 -19.27 -19.03 14.62
N SER A 370 -18.46 -18.05 15.02
CA SER A 370 -18.96 -16.73 15.46
C SER A 370 -19.35 -15.79 14.32
N GLY A 371 -19.10 -16.21 13.07
CA GLY A 371 -19.38 -15.44 11.87
C GLY A 371 -20.84 -15.46 11.43
N TYR A 372 -21.08 -14.93 10.23
CA TYR A 372 -22.40 -14.85 9.60
C TYR A 372 -22.27 -15.02 8.08
N PRO A 373 -23.36 -15.36 7.35
CA PRO A 373 -24.76 -15.47 7.80
C PRO A 373 -25.16 -16.81 8.44
N ALA A 374 -24.46 -17.89 8.13
CA ALA A 374 -24.85 -19.25 8.51
C ALA A 374 -24.14 -19.78 9.77
N GLY A 375 -23.07 -19.11 10.24
CA GLY A 375 -22.32 -19.52 11.44
C GLY A 375 -21.51 -20.80 11.20
N LEU A 376 -20.95 -20.93 10.00
CA LEU A 376 -20.19 -22.10 9.55
C LEU A 376 -18.89 -22.24 10.36
N GLN A 377 -18.38 -23.47 10.49
CA GLN A 377 -17.21 -23.78 11.31
C GLN A 377 -16.11 -24.48 10.52
N GLY A 378 -14.86 -24.18 10.84
CA GLY A 378 -13.69 -24.86 10.29
C GLY A 378 -13.70 -24.97 8.77
N THR A 379 -13.79 -26.21 8.27
CA THR A 379 -13.76 -26.55 6.84
C THR A 379 -15.12 -26.51 6.15
N ASP A 380 -16.21 -26.28 6.89
CA ASP A 380 -17.53 -26.02 6.28
C ASP A 380 -17.52 -24.68 5.54
N ILE A 381 -16.60 -23.79 5.94
CA ILE A 381 -16.30 -22.56 5.22
C ILE A 381 -15.42 -22.91 4.00
N SER A 382 -15.90 -22.56 2.81
CA SER A 382 -15.14 -22.74 1.56
C SER A 382 -13.74 -22.13 1.67
N LEU A 383 -12.77 -22.68 0.93
CA LEU A 383 -11.40 -22.16 0.95
C LEU A 383 -11.37 -20.68 0.52
N PHE A 384 -12.15 -20.34 -0.51
CA PHE A 384 -12.28 -18.96 -0.99
C PHE A 384 -12.90 -18.05 0.08
N GLY A 385 -13.91 -18.52 0.83
CA GLY A 385 -14.49 -17.78 1.94
C GLY A 385 -13.50 -17.53 3.08
N ARG A 386 -12.72 -18.56 3.46
CA ARG A 386 -11.65 -18.43 4.46
C ARG A 386 -10.57 -17.44 4.04
N MET A 387 -10.19 -17.44 2.76
CA MET A 387 -9.22 -16.49 2.22
C MET A 387 -9.79 -15.07 2.13
N ALA A 388 -11.01 -14.92 1.62
CA ALA A 388 -11.70 -13.64 1.47
C ALA A 388 -11.91 -12.96 2.82
N GLY A 389 -12.31 -13.69 3.86
CA GLY A 389 -12.49 -13.13 5.20
C GLY A 389 -11.20 -12.58 5.83
N ILE A 390 -10.04 -13.16 5.50
CA ILE A 390 -8.74 -12.62 5.94
C ILE A 390 -8.43 -11.33 5.18
N ALA A 391 -8.55 -11.35 3.84
CA ALA A 391 -8.24 -10.20 2.99
C ALA A 391 -9.17 -9.00 3.25
N ASP A 392 -10.48 -9.24 3.36
CA ASP A 392 -11.49 -8.24 3.70
C ASP A 392 -11.23 -7.63 5.09
N CYS A 393 -10.97 -8.47 6.09
CA CYS A 393 -10.67 -8.00 7.44
C CYS A 393 -9.42 -7.11 7.46
N PHE A 394 -8.36 -7.49 6.74
CA PHE A 394 -7.15 -6.67 6.62
C PHE A 394 -7.42 -5.31 5.98
N ALA A 395 -8.07 -5.29 4.81
CA ALA A 395 -8.40 -4.04 4.11
C ALA A 395 -9.26 -3.12 4.99
N ALA A 396 -10.27 -3.69 5.65
CA ALA A 396 -11.22 -2.93 6.47
C ALA A 396 -10.59 -2.28 7.73
N ILE A 397 -9.54 -2.88 8.31
CA ILE A 397 -8.84 -2.34 9.49
C ILE A 397 -7.74 -1.34 9.12
N THR A 398 -7.15 -1.45 7.93
CA THR A 398 -6.14 -0.49 7.46
C THR A 398 -6.75 0.76 6.83
N LYS A 399 -8.04 0.73 6.51
CA LYS A 399 -8.77 1.85 5.94
C LYS A 399 -8.90 3.02 6.92
N ARG A 400 -8.58 4.23 6.47
CA ARG A 400 -8.84 5.48 7.21
C ARG A 400 -10.35 5.75 7.23
N ARG A 401 -10.90 6.07 8.40
CA ARG A 401 -12.31 6.46 8.55
C ARG A 401 -12.39 7.90 9.05
N PRO A 402 -13.42 8.69 8.68
CA PRO A 402 -13.58 10.07 9.17
C PRO A 402 -13.55 10.19 10.70
N TYR A 403 -14.00 9.15 11.40
CA TYR A 403 -14.16 9.09 12.85
C TYR A 403 -13.12 8.23 13.59
N ALA A 404 -12.14 7.65 12.89
CA ALA A 404 -11.09 6.83 13.50
C ALA A 404 -9.79 6.88 12.69
N GLU A 405 -8.67 7.06 13.38
CA GLU A 405 -7.35 6.93 12.74
C GLU A 405 -7.15 5.51 12.21
N ALA A 406 -6.53 5.41 11.03
CA ALA A 406 -6.20 4.12 10.43
C ALA A 406 -5.23 3.36 11.34
N VAL A 407 -5.44 2.05 11.50
CA VAL A 407 -4.45 1.18 12.13
C VAL A 407 -3.29 0.99 11.14
N SER A 408 -2.05 1.03 11.63
CA SER A 408 -0.91 0.77 10.76
C SER A 408 -0.98 -0.64 10.18
N SER A 409 -0.48 -0.86 8.96
CA SER A 409 -0.49 -2.21 8.37
C SER A 409 0.26 -3.24 9.22
N TYR A 410 1.29 -2.80 9.96
CA TYR A 410 1.99 -3.64 10.93
C TYR A 410 1.09 -4.11 12.07
N GLU A 411 0.33 -3.20 12.69
CA GLU A 411 -0.62 -3.53 13.75
C GLU A 411 -1.79 -4.38 13.22
N ALA A 412 -2.24 -4.13 11.99
CA ALA A 412 -3.24 -4.95 11.32
C ALA A 412 -2.76 -6.40 11.17
N MET A 413 -1.52 -6.62 10.70
CA MET A 413 -0.92 -7.96 10.62
C MET A 413 -0.76 -8.62 12.00
N ARG A 414 -0.44 -7.83 13.04
CA ARG A 414 -0.36 -8.32 14.42
C ARG A 414 -1.73 -8.78 14.93
N SER A 415 -2.79 -8.02 14.64
CA SER A 415 -4.17 -8.39 14.99
C SER A 415 -4.59 -9.69 14.29
N LEU A 416 -4.35 -9.81 12.98
CA LEU A 416 -4.61 -11.05 12.23
C LEU A 416 -3.89 -12.26 12.83
N SER A 417 -2.61 -12.08 13.20
CA SER A 417 -1.83 -13.13 13.86
C SER A 417 -2.40 -13.51 15.22
N GLY A 418 -2.91 -12.54 15.99
CA GLY A 418 -3.59 -12.78 17.27
C GLY A 418 -4.94 -13.49 17.13
N TRP A 419 -5.57 -13.43 15.96
CA TRP A 419 -6.83 -14.09 15.64
C TRP A 419 -6.65 -15.45 14.92
N ALA A 420 -5.40 -15.82 14.61
CA ALA A 420 -5.07 -17.10 14.00
C ALA A 420 -5.42 -18.27 14.94
N GLY A 421 -6.06 -19.29 14.40
CA GLY A 421 -6.54 -20.45 15.16
C GLY A 421 -7.88 -20.26 15.87
N ASP A 422 -8.41 -19.03 15.92
CA ASP A 422 -9.74 -18.72 16.50
C ASP A 422 -10.71 -18.22 15.42
N PHE A 423 -10.43 -17.07 14.81
CA PHE A 423 -11.29 -16.50 13.78
C PHE A 423 -10.90 -16.99 12.37
N PHE A 424 -9.60 -17.19 12.16
CA PHE A 424 -9.02 -17.53 10.87
C PHE A 424 -8.11 -18.76 10.98
N GLN A 425 -8.02 -19.54 9.90
CA GLN A 425 -7.10 -20.67 9.86
C GLN A 425 -5.65 -20.17 9.87
N GLU A 426 -4.88 -20.65 10.85
CA GLU A 426 -3.51 -20.17 11.11
C GLU A 426 -2.60 -20.24 9.87
N ALA A 427 -2.59 -21.38 9.18
CA ALA A 427 -1.76 -21.55 7.99
C ALA A 427 -2.12 -20.55 6.86
N LEU A 428 -3.40 -20.19 6.72
CA LEU A 428 -3.82 -19.18 5.73
C LEU A 428 -3.40 -17.77 6.15
N VAL A 429 -3.48 -17.42 7.44
CA VAL A 429 -2.98 -16.14 7.95
C VAL A 429 -1.48 -15.99 7.68
N GLN A 430 -0.69 -17.05 7.93
CA GLN A 430 0.75 -17.03 7.66
C GLN A 430 1.06 -16.83 6.17
N GLN A 431 0.29 -17.47 5.28
CA GLN A 431 0.46 -17.31 3.83
C GLN A 431 0.01 -15.92 3.35
N PHE A 432 -1.03 -15.34 3.92
CA PHE A 432 -1.45 -13.96 3.65
C PHE A 432 -0.39 -12.93 4.07
N ILE A 433 0.18 -13.07 5.27
CA ILE A 433 1.29 -12.22 5.73
C ILE A 433 2.51 -12.39 4.79
N SER A 434 2.73 -13.60 4.30
CA SER A 434 3.82 -13.88 3.34
C SER A 434 3.57 -13.24 1.97
N SER A 435 2.32 -13.16 1.52
CA SER A 435 1.97 -12.56 0.23
C SER A 435 2.00 -11.04 0.24
N VAL A 436 1.48 -10.43 1.32
CA VAL A 436 1.32 -8.97 1.44
C VAL A 436 2.56 -8.31 2.04
N GLY A 437 3.30 -9.03 2.88
CA GLY A 437 4.43 -8.51 3.65
C GLY A 437 4.02 -7.86 4.97
N VAL A 438 4.94 -7.87 5.94
CA VAL A 438 4.73 -7.24 7.27
C VAL A 438 4.59 -5.73 7.17
N PHE A 439 5.35 -5.15 6.26
CA PHE A 439 5.23 -3.76 5.85
C PHE A 439 4.89 -3.77 4.35
N PRO A 440 3.60 -3.80 3.99
CA PRO A 440 3.16 -3.81 2.60
C PRO A 440 3.69 -2.59 1.85
N VAL A 441 3.82 -2.71 0.54
CA VAL A 441 4.19 -1.59 -0.33
C VAL A 441 3.22 -0.42 -0.16
N GLY A 442 3.75 0.80 -0.13
CA GLY A 442 3.05 2.04 0.21
C GLY A 442 2.78 2.25 1.70
N SER A 443 3.28 1.41 2.61
CA SER A 443 3.19 1.67 4.05
C SER A 443 4.18 2.74 4.49
N LEU A 444 3.76 3.60 5.41
CA LEU A 444 4.64 4.52 6.11
C LEU A 444 5.31 3.80 7.29
N ILE A 445 6.60 4.03 7.46
CA ILE A 445 7.40 3.48 8.54
C ILE A 445 8.30 4.56 9.15
N GLU A 446 8.60 4.43 10.44
CA GLU A 446 9.64 5.23 11.10
C GLU A 446 10.92 4.40 11.18
N LEU A 447 12.05 4.96 10.75
CA LEU A 447 13.36 4.33 10.87
C LEU A 447 13.97 4.57 12.26
N SER A 448 14.97 3.77 12.63
CA SER A 448 15.68 3.86 13.92
C SER A 448 16.37 5.21 14.13
N THR A 449 16.60 5.95 13.05
CA THR A 449 17.18 7.28 12.97
C THR A 449 16.15 8.40 13.13
N GLY A 450 14.85 8.08 13.04
CA GLY A 450 13.73 8.99 13.23
C GLY A 450 13.10 9.47 11.93
N GLU A 451 13.75 9.32 10.79
CA GLU A 451 13.16 9.63 9.48
C GLU A 451 11.93 8.75 9.21
N VAL A 452 11.00 9.30 8.44
CA VAL A 452 9.85 8.58 7.91
C VAL A 452 10.15 8.16 6.48
N ALA A 453 9.80 6.92 6.16
CA ALA A 453 9.99 6.35 4.84
C ALA A 453 8.72 5.65 4.34
N ILE A 454 8.59 5.57 3.01
CA ILE A 454 7.55 4.83 2.31
C ILE A 454 8.16 3.51 1.84
N VAL A 455 7.51 2.38 2.12
CA VAL A 455 7.93 1.09 1.55
C VAL A 455 7.65 1.07 0.05
N VAL A 456 8.67 0.86 -0.78
CA VAL A 456 8.52 0.83 -2.26
C VAL A 456 8.56 -0.58 -2.84
N ALA A 457 9.21 -1.52 -2.14
CA ALA A 457 9.18 -2.93 -2.51
C ALA A 457 9.43 -3.78 -1.25
N HIS A 458 8.68 -4.87 -1.10
CA HIS A 458 8.93 -5.78 0.00
C HIS A 458 10.06 -6.74 -0.35
N ASN A 459 10.74 -7.25 0.68
CA ASN A 459 11.75 -8.29 0.50
C ASN A 459 11.18 -9.65 0.88
N LYS A 460 11.03 -10.54 -0.10
CA LYS A 460 10.41 -11.87 0.09
C LYS A 460 11.21 -12.80 1.00
N VAL A 461 12.52 -12.58 1.13
CA VAL A 461 13.43 -13.41 1.95
C VAL A 461 13.58 -12.86 3.36
N ARG A 462 13.78 -11.54 3.45
CA ARG A 462 14.00 -10.80 4.69
C ARG A 462 12.86 -9.81 4.86
N ARG A 463 11.69 -10.29 5.28
CA ARG A 463 10.44 -9.53 5.35
C ARG A 463 10.48 -8.24 6.19
N LEU A 464 11.47 -8.12 7.09
CA LEU A 464 11.74 -6.93 7.91
C LEU A 464 12.75 -5.95 7.26
N LYS A 465 13.24 -6.25 6.06
CA LYS A 465 14.23 -5.48 5.32
C LYS A 465 13.75 -5.10 3.91
N PRO A 466 12.65 -4.34 3.79
CA PRO A 466 12.17 -3.82 2.50
C PRO A 466 13.10 -2.76 1.91
N ARG A 467 12.86 -2.43 0.63
CA ARG A 467 13.34 -1.18 0.02
C ARG A 467 12.39 -0.05 0.37
N VAL A 468 12.93 1.10 0.75
CA VAL A 468 12.16 2.23 1.28
C VAL A 468 12.62 3.55 0.68
N LEU A 469 11.69 4.46 0.42
CA LEU A 469 11.96 5.85 0.04
C LEU A 469 11.85 6.72 1.29
N VAL A 470 12.97 7.27 1.76
CA VAL A 470 13.01 8.19 2.89
C VAL A 470 12.50 9.55 2.45
N VAL A 471 11.45 10.05 3.09
CA VAL A 471 10.71 11.26 2.67
C VAL A 471 10.73 12.40 3.69
N THR A 472 11.27 12.17 4.89
CA THR A 472 11.47 13.21 5.91
C THR A 472 12.87 13.19 6.48
N GLY A 473 13.28 14.28 7.13
CA GLY A 473 14.36 14.29 8.10
C GLY A 473 13.97 13.64 9.44
N PRO A 474 14.93 13.45 10.38
CA PRO A 474 14.67 12.93 11.72
C PRO A 474 13.66 13.76 12.53
N ASP A 475 13.59 15.06 12.25
CA ASP A 475 12.68 16.05 12.81
C ASP A 475 11.25 15.97 12.24
N LYS A 476 11.00 15.03 11.32
CA LYS A 476 9.73 14.85 10.58
C LYS A 476 9.43 15.97 9.58
N ALA A 477 10.36 16.89 9.34
CA ALA A 477 10.21 17.85 8.26
C ALA A 477 10.38 17.14 6.91
N PRO A 478 9.60 17.48 5.86
CA PRO A 478 9.78 16.93 4.53
C PRO A 478 11.23 17.01 4.08
N ALA A 479 11.78 15.91 3.57
CA ALA A 479 13.13 15.89 3.05
C ALA A 479 13.18 16.75 1.78
N GLY A 480 14.19 17.61 1.67
CA GLY A 480 14.41 18.37 0.43
C GLY A 480 14.66 17.46 -0.77
N PHE A 481 15.22 16.27 -0.53
CA PHE A 481 15.47 15.23 -1.53
C PHE A 481 15.13 13.85 -0.95
N PRO A 482 14.05 13.19 -1.41
CA PRO A 482 13.77 11.82 -1.03
C PRO A 482 14.90 10.86 -1.45
N SER A 483 15.26 9.91 -0.59
CA SER A 483 16.36 8.97 -0.88
C SER A 483 15.91 7.51 -0.79
N LEU A 484 16.30 6.72 -1.80
CA LEU A 484 16.00 5.29 -1.82
C LEU A 484 17.04 4.52 -0.99
N VAL A 485 16.57 3.76 -0.01
CA VAL A 485 17.39 2.95 0.88
C VAL A 485 16.92 1.50 0.82
N ASP A 486 17.84 0.57 0.57
CA ASP A 486 17.57 -0.86 0.66
C ASP A 486 18.06 -1.41 2.01
N LEU A 487 17.11 -1.74 2.89
CA LEU A 487 17.42 -2.24 4.23
C LEU A 487 18.03 -3.65 4.21
N LEU A 488 18.02 -4.35 3.06
CA LEU A 488 18.67 -5.65 2.90
C LEU A 488 20.18 -5.57 3.20
N TYR A 489 20.82 -4.48 2.79
CA TYR A 489 22.28 -4.29 2.89
C TYR A 489 22.74 -3.75 4.25
N ASP A 490 21.88 -3.79 5.27
CA ASP A 490 22.19 -3.32 6.63
C ASP A 490 22.82 -1.92 6.64
N PRO A 491 22.13 -0.90 6.07
CA PRO A 491 22.66 0.45 6.01
C PRO A 491 22.93 1.00 7.40
N LYS A 492 23.95 1.84 7.52
CA LYS A 492 24.39 2.43 8.78
C LYS A 492 24.40 3.96 8.69
N THR A 493 24.22 4.62 9.83
CA THR A 493 24.43 6.05 9.95
C THR A 493 25.91 6.42 9.85
N ALA A 494 26.21 7.72 9.74
CA ALA A 494 27.59 8.22 9.81
C ALA A 494 28.33 7.80 11.10
N ASN A 495 27.59 7.52 12.19
CA ASN A 495 28.14 7.04 13.46
C ASN A 495 28.14 5.50 13.56
N GLU A 496 28.10 4.80 12.43
CA GLU A 496 28.07 3.34 12.28
C GLU A 496 26.89 2.61 12.97
N GLN A 497 25.82 3.34 13.34
CA GLN A 497 24.64 2.72 13.94
C GLN A 497 23.74 2.09 12.87
N PRO A 498 23.21 0.87 13.09
CA PRO A 498 22.36 0.21 12.11
C PRO A 498 21.02 0.94 11.93
N ILE A 499 20.62 1.10 10.67
CA ILE A 499 19.33 1.64 10.27
C ILE A 499 18.35 0.48 10.13
N PHE A 500 17.25 0.52 10.89
CA PHE A 500 16.21 -0.51 10.88
C PHE A 500 14.83 0.12 11.07
N ILE A 501 13.77 -0.65 10.82
CA ILE A 501 12.40 -0.19 11.01
C ILE A 501 12.08 -0.14 12.51
N ARG A 502 11.86 1.07 13.05
CA ARG A 502 11.48 1.27 14.45
C ARG A 502 10.02 0.89 14.68
N ARG A 503 9.11 1.34 13.81
CA ARG A 503 7.68 1.01 13.85
C ARG A 503 6.98 1.29 12.52
N GLY A 504 5.84 0.63 12.32
CA GLY A 504 4.87 1.03 11.29
C GLY A 504 4.12 2.29 11.71
N LEU A 505 3.69 3.08 10.73
CA LEU A 505 2.90 4.28 10.92
C LEU A 505 1.56 4.14 10.20
N ALA A 506 0.54 4.81 10.73
CA ALA A 506 -0.76 4.93 10.07
C ALA A 506 -0.65 5.74 8.77
N ALA A 507 -1.59 5.54 7.84
CA ALA A 507 -1.69 6.38 6.65
C ALA A 507 -1.93 7.85 7.04
N GLY A 508 -1.22 8.79 6.40
CA GLY A 508 -1.32 10.22 6.71
C GLY A 508 -0.49 10.69 7.91
N ALA A 509 0.30 9.81 8.54
CA ALA A 509 1.15 10.18 9.68
C ALA A 509 2.08 11.35 9.33
N PHE A 510 2.20 12.31 10.26
CA PHE A 510 2.97 13.54 10.08
C PHE A 510 2.52 14.43 8.91
N GLY A 511 1.27 14.28 8.46
CA GLY A 511 0.73 15.05 7.33
C GLY A 511 1.27 14.62 5.97
N LEU A 512 1.92 13.46 5.89
CA LEU A 512 2.43 12.91 4.64
C LEU A 512 1.30 12.26 3.86
N ASP A 513 1.01 12.80 2.67
CA ASP A 513 0.18 12.13 1.68
C ASP A 513 1.07 11.32 0.73
N LEU A 514 0.69 10.07 0.43
CA LEU A 514 1.47 9.23 -0.48
C LEU A 514 1.40 9.77 -1.90
N LYS A 515 0.32 10.46 -2.26
CA LYS A 515 0.14 11.02 -3.61
C LYS A 515 1.17 12.09 -3.94
N ASP A 516 1.59 12.87 -2.96
CA ASP A 516 2.57 13.95 -3.12
C ASP A 516 3.93 13.45 -3.63
N PHE A 517 4.22 12.15 -3.44
CA PHE A 517 5.50 11.55 -3.82
C PHE A 517 5.42 10.77 -5.14
N TYR A 518 4.23 10.55 -5.71
CA TYR A 518 4.05 9.59 -6.82
C TYR A 518 3.01 9.96 -7.89
N LEU A 519 2.13 10.96 -7.70
CA LEU A 519 1.03 11.29 -8.64
C LEU A 519 1.06 12.72 -9.19
N ALA A 520 2.22 13.37 -9.24
CA ALA A 520 2.36 14.73 -9.77
C ALA A 520 2.77 14.76 -11.25
#